data_AF-A0A3Q2QEK3-F1
#
_entry.id   AF-A0A3Q2QEK3-F1
#
_cell.length_a   1.000
_cell.length_b   1.000
_cell.length_c   1.000
_cell.angle_alpha   90.00
_cell.angle_beta   90.00
_cell.angle_gamma   90.00
#
_symmetry.space_group_name_H-M   'P 1'
#
loop_
_entity.id
_entity.type
_entity.pdbx_description
1 polymer ?
#
loop_
_entity_poly.entity_id
_entity_poly.type
_entity_poly.pdbx_seq_one_letter_code
_entity_poly.pdbx_strand_id
1 'polypeptide(L)'
;MAQADIALIGLAVMGQNLIMNMNDHGFVVCAFNRTVSKVHDFLQNEAKGSKVIGAESLEDMVSKLKKPRRIVLLVKAGQAVDDFIEKLVPHLEAGDIIIDGGNSEYRDTTVKQNVLQMHKAGRDGSLLSF
;
A
#
# COMPACT_ATOMS: atom_id res chain seq x y z
N MET A 1 -1.89 -16.29 7.15
CA MET A 1 -3.09 -15.77 7.86
C MET A 1 -3.00 -14.24 7.86
N ALA A 2 -4.11 -13.54 7.68
CA ALA A 2 -4.13 -12.09 7.71
C ALA A 2 -3.81 -11.58 9.13
N GLN A 3 -2.74 -10.80 9.27
CA GLN A 3 -2.24 -10.32 10.56
C GLN A 3 -2.04 -8.81 10.59
N ALA A 4 -1.74 -8.18 9.44
CA ALA A 4 -1.47 -6.77 9.34
C ALA A 4 -2.74 -5.93 9.15
N ASP A 5 -2.77 -4.78 9.83
CA ASP A 5 -3.86 -3.79 9.77
C ASP A 5 -3.73 -2.88 8.54
N ILE A 6 -2.50 -2.69 8.05
CA ILE A 6 -2.15 -1.80 6.94
C ILE A 6 -0.84 -2.24 6.29
N ALA A 7 -0.69 -2.02 4.98
CA ALA A 7 0.57 -2.16 4.28
C ALA A 7 1.14 -0.79 3.91
N LEU A 8 2.47 -0.71 3.86
CA LEU A 8 3.19 0.45 3.37
C LEU A 8 4.21 0.02 2.30
N ILE A 9 4.05 0.58 1.11
CA ILE A 9 4.92 0.37 -0.05
C ILE A 9 5.91 1.53 -0.12
N GLY A 10 7.19 1.21 0.03
CA GLY A 10 8.30 2.17 -0.07
C GLY A 10 9.04 2.35 1.25
N LEU A 11 10.25 1.78 1.32
CA LEU A 11 11.08 1.77 2.54
C LEU A 11 12.24 2.77 2.47
N ALA A 12 11.99 3.97 1.96
CA ALA A 12 12.90 5.10 2.19
C ALA A 12 12.75 5.61 3.64
N VAL A 13 13.58 6.58 4.04
CA VAL A 13 13.59 7.11 5.42
C VAL A 13 12.20 7.53 5.91
N MET A 14 11.42 8.24 5.08
CA MET A 14 10.06 8.64 5.44
C MET A 14 9.13 7.43 5.64
N GLY A 15 9.21 6.43 4.77
CA GLY A 15 8.39 5.23 4.87
C GLY A 15 8.70 4.42 6.11
N GLN A 16 9.99 4.20 6.41
CA GLN A 16 10.43 3.51 7.63
C GLN A 16 9.94 4.23 8.88
N ASN A 17 10.11 5.55 8.96
CA ASN A 17 9.64 6.34 10.10
C ASN A 17 8.11 6.27 10.28
N LEU A 18 7.34 6.31 9.19
CA LEU A 18 5.90 6.20 9.26
C LEU A 18 5.45 4.80 9.70
N ILE A 19 6.12 3.74 9.23
CA ILE A 19 5.87 2.37 9.72
C ILE A 19 6.12 2.29 11.22
N MET A 20 7.26 2.79 11.69
CA MET A 20 7.61 2.73 13.11
C MET A 20 6.63 3.53 13.97
N ASN A 21 6.23 4.73 13.50
CA ASN A 21 5.21 5.52 14.18
C ASN A 21 3.88 4.76 14.31
N MET A 22 3.41 4.10 13.25
CA MET A 22 2.19 3.28 13.31
C MET A 22 2.35 2.07 14.24
N ASN A 23 3.51 1.41 14.23
CA ASN A 23 3.81 0.30 15.13
C ASN A 23 3.76 0.74 16.61
N ASP A 24 4.31 1.92 16.93
CA ASP A 24 4.30 2.47 18.29
C ASP A 24 2.88 2.79 18.78
N HIS A 25 1.96 3.08 17.85
CA HIS A 25 0.53 3.29 18.12
C HIS A 25 -0.28 1.98 18.06
N GLY A 26 0.39 0.83 18.01
CA GLY A 26 -0.24 -0.49 18.17
C GLY A 26 -0.74 -1.15 16.89
N PHE A 27 -0.49 -0.57 15.71
CA PHE A 27 -0.85 -1.18 14.44
C PHE A 27 0.18 -2.21 13.99
N VAL A 28 -0.28 -3.32 13.42
CA VAL A 28 0.59 -4.28 12.73
C VAL A 28 0.74 -3.81 11.28
N VAL A 29 1.95 -3.40 10.90
CA VAL A 29 2.22 -2.88 9.56
C VAL A 29 2.96 -3.92 8.71
N CYS A 30 2.48 -4.13 7.49
CA CYS A 30 3.18 -4.94 6.49
C CYS A 30 4.08 -4.04 5.63
N ALA A 31 5.39 -4.15 5.81
CA ALA A 31 6.41 -3.47 5.03
C ALA A 31 6.61 -4.15 3.67
N PHE A 32 6.55 -3.39 2.59
CA PHE A 32 6.87 -3.87 1.26
C PHE A 32 7.75 -2.88 0.49
N ASN A 33 8.66 -3.42 -0.32
CA ASN A 33 9.48 -2.64 -1.24
C ASN A 33 9.86 -3.51 -2.45
N ARG A 34 9.98 -2.89 -3.63
CA ARG A 34 10.35 -3.60 -4.87
C ARG A 34 11.64 -4.42 -4.74
N THR A 35 12.62 -3.89 -4.02
CA THR A 35 13.84 -4.61 -3.67
C THR A 35 13.63 -5.30 -2.33
N VAL A 36 13.50 -6.63 -2.36
CA VAL A 36 13.17 -7.48 -1.20
C VAL A 36 14.23 -7.37 -0.10
N SER A 37 15.52 -7.25 -0.45
CA SER A 37 16.58 -7.08 0.55
C SER A 37 16.34 -5.90 1.48
N LYS A 38 15.78 -4.78 0.99
CA LYS A 38 15.43 -3.62 1.84
C LYS A 38 14.38 -3.94 2.90
N VAL A 39 13.47 -4.88 2.60
CA VAL A 39 12.47 -5.34 3.58
C VAL A 39 13.17 -6.14 4.66
N HIS A 40 14.05 -7.08 4.29
CA HIS A 40 14.81 -7.86 5.25
C HIS A 40 15.73 -6.99 6.11
N ASP A 41 16.46 -6.05 5.48
CA ASP A 41 17.35 -5.12 6.18
C ASP A 41 16.57 -4.31 7.22
N PHE A 42 15.41 -3.75 6.84
CA PHE A 42 14.56 -2.99 7.76
C PHE A 42 14.05 -3.83 8.94
N LEU A 43 13.60 -5.05 8.69
CA LEU A 43 13.12 -5.97 9.74
C LEU A 43 14.23 -6.44 10.69
N GLN A 44 15.46 -6.57 10.18
CA GLN A 44 16.62 -7.00 10.96
C GLN A 44 17.27 -5.85 11.74
N ASN A 45 16.98 -4.60 11.38
CA ASN A 45 17.54 -3.40 11.99
C ASN A 45 16.45 -2.56 12.67
N GLU A 46 15.94 -1.52 12.02
CA GLU A 46 15.08 -0.51 12.63
C GLU A 46 13.76 -1.09 13.20
N ALA A 47 13.19 -2.09 12.53
CA ALA A 47 11.97 -2.76 12.96
C ALA A 47 12.23 -4.03 13.79
N LYS A 48 13.47 -4.29 14.20
CA LYS A 48 13.82 -5.50 14.97
C LYS A 48 13.10 -5.53 16.31
N GLY A 49 12.42 -6.64 16.58
CA GLY A 49 11.64 -6.83 17.82
C GLY A 49 10.32 -6.07 17.86
N SER A 50 9.94 -5.40 16.77
CA SER A 50 8.63 -4.77 16.61
C SER A 50 7.57 -5.77 16.15
N LYS A 51 6.33 -5.30 15.95
CA LYS A 51 5.23 -6.09 15.35
C LYS A 51 5.17 -5.98 13.83
N VAL A 52 6.08 -5.22 13.22
CA VAL A 52 6.15 -5.04 11.77
C VAL A 52 6.47 -6.38 11.11
N ILE A 53 5.76 -6.69 10.03
CA ILE A 53 6.02 -7.87 9.19
C ILE A 53 6.45 -7.42 7.79
N GLY A 54 7.20 -8.25 7.08
CA GLY A 54 7.61 -7.98 5.70
C GLY A 54 6.83 -8.82 4.71
N ALA A 55 6.77 -8.34 3.46
CA ALA A 55 6.31 -9.12 2.32
C ALA A 55 7.36 -9.15 1.22
N GLU A 56 7.43 -10.29 0.51
CA GLU A 56 8.40 -10.52 -0.57
C GLU A 56 7.79 -10.28 -1.97
N SER A 57 6.46 -10.29 -2.08
CA SER A 57 5.71 -9.95 -3.29
C SER A 57 4.45 -9.15 -2.97
N LEU A 58 3.80 -8.58 -3.99
CA LEU A 58 2.53 -7.86 -3.81
C LEU A 58 1.41 -8.80 -3.39
N GLU A 59 1.38 -10.01 -3.94
CA GLU A 59 0.42 -11.07 -3.58
C GLU A 59 0.61 -11.49 -2.12
N ASP A 60 1.86 -11.70 -1.71
CA ASP A 60 2.21 -12.02 -0.32
C ASP A 60 1.77 -10.89 0.62
N MET A 61 2.06 -9.63 0.27
CA MET A 61 1.63 -8.45 1.01
C MET A 61 0.11 -8.40 1.16
N VAL A 62 -0.64 -8.54 0.06
CA VAL A 62 -2.10 -8.49 0.06
C VAL A 62 -2.71 -9.64 0.87
N SER A 63 -2.10 -10.83 0.86
CA SER A 63 -2.54 -11.99 1.63
C SER A 63 -2.39 -11.81 3.15
N LYS A 64 -1.46 -10.95 3.58
CA LYS A 64 -1.17 -10.64 4.98
C LYS A 64 -2.10 -9.57 5.57
N LEU A 65 -2.86 -8.86 4.74
CA LEU A 65 -3.72 -7.75 5.16
C LEU A 65 -5.11 -8.21 5.60
N LYS A 66 -5.58 -7.63 6.72
CA LYS A 66 -6.97 -7.68 7.13
C LYS A 66 -7.85 -6.90 6.14
N LYS A 67 -9.10 -7.34 6.00
CA LYS A 67 -10.11 -6.65 5.18
C LYS A 67 -10.89 -5.61 6.01
N PRO A 68 -11.35 -4.49 5.42
CA PRO A 68 -10.96 -4.00 4.09
C PRO A 68 -9.46 -3.64 4.07
N ARG A 69 -8.78 -3.99 2.98
CA ARG A 69 -7.32 -3.86 2.87
C ARG A 69 -6.96 -2.38 2.74
N ARG A 70 -5.91 -1.97 3.45
CA ARG A 70 -5.39 -0.59 3.45
C ARG A 70 -3.94 -0.61 3.02
N ILE A 71 -3.62 0.13 1.97
CA ILE A 71 -2.28 0.16 1.37
C ILE A 71 -1.84 1.61 1.20
N VAL A 72 -0.73 2.00 1.81
CA VAL A 72 -0.10 3.32 1.67
C VAL A 72 1.02 3.22 0.64
N LEU A 73 0.98 4.08 -0.37
CA LEU A 73 2.06 4.26 -1.34
C LEU A 73 2.93 5.45 -0.93
N LEU A 74 4.19 5.18 -0.61
CA LEU A 74 5.23 6.19 -0.37
C LEU A 74 6.38 5.97 -1.36
N VAL A 75 6.08 6.20 -2.63
CA VAL A 75 7.02 6.07 -3.74
C VAL A 75 7.19 7.40 -4.45
N LYS A 76 8.15 7.47 -5.38
CA LYS A 76 8.33 8.66 -6.22
C LYS A 76 7.03 8.96 -6.98
N ALA A 77 6.56 10.20 -6.93
CA ALA A 77 5.38 10.65 -7.64
C ALA A 77 5.51 10.43 -9.17
N GLY A 78 4.37 10.31 -9.84
CA GLY A 78 4.27 10.00 -11.27
C GLY A 78 4.17 8.50 -11.55
N GLN A 79 4.82 8.05 -12.63
CA GLN A 79 4.66 6.70 -13.19
C GLN A 79 4.81 5.55 -12.19
N ALA A 80 5.69 5.69 -11.18
CA ALA A 80 5.89 4.63 -10.20
C ALA A 80 4.63 4.37 -9.36
N VAL A 81 3.82 5.40 -9.08
CA VAL A 81 2.54 5.24 -8.38
C VAL A 81 1.57 4.47 -9.28
N ASP A 82 1.48 4.84 -10.55
CA ASP A 82 0.55 4.22 -11.51
C ASP A 82 0.90 2.75 -11.76
N ASP A 83 2.18 2.44 -11.94
CA ASP A 83 2.68 1.06 -12.08
C ASP A 83 2.31 0.19 -10.87
N PHE A 84 2.30 0.77 -9.66
CA PHE A 84 1.89 0.04 -8.45
C PHE A 84 0.38 -0.14 -8.38
N ILE A 85 -0.40 0.88 -8.74
CA ILE A 85 -1.86 0.77 -8.77
C ILE A 85 -2.27 -0.32 -9.76
N GLU A 86 -1.74 -0.31 -10.98
CA GLU A 86 -2.05 -1.33 -12.00
C GLU A 86 -1.74 -2.75 -11.53
N LYS A 87 -0.63 -2.94 -10.80
CA LYS A 87 -0.26 -4.25 -10.24
C LYS A 87 -1.09 -4.64 -9.02
N LEU A 88 -1.57 -3.67 -8.24
CA LEU A 88 -2.37 -3.94 -7.04
C LEU A 88 -3.81 -4.30 -7.38
N VAL A 89 -4.41 -3.58 -8.33
CA VAL A 89 -5.84 -3.69 -8.68
C VAL A 89 -6.32 -5.14 -8.89
N PRO A 90 -5.60 -6.04 -9.56
CA PRO A 90 -6.01 -7.45 -9.72
C PRO A 90 -6.16 -8.23 -8.41
N HIS A 91 -5.52 -7.80 -7.33
CA HIS A 91 -5.51 -8.45 -6.03
C HIS A 91 -6.47 -7.80 -5.02
N LEU A 92 -7.10 -6.68 -5.38
CA LEU A 92 -8.02 -5.94 -4.52
C LEU A 92 -9.48 -6.28 -4.81
N GLU A 93 -10.32 -6.07 -3.80
CA GLU A 93 -11.76 -6.20 -3.92
C GLU A 93 -12.49 -4.90 -3.57
N ALA A 94 -13.81 -4.89 -3.75
CA ALA A 94 -14.63 -3.75 -3.39
C ALA A 94 -14.49 -3.45 -1.89
N GLY A 95 -14.28 -2.18 -1.55
CA GLY A 95 -14.02 -1.72 -0.17
C GLY A 95 -12.54 -1.58 0.19
N ASP A 96 -11.61 -2.15 -0.59
CA ASP A 96 -10.17 -1.94 -0.37
C ASP A 96 -9.74 -0.50 -0.73
N ILE A 97 -8.73 -0.01 0.00
CA ILE A 97 -8.29 1.39 0.01
C ILE A 97 -6.80 1.48 -0.32
N ILE A 98 -6.49 2.27 -1.35
CA ILE A 98 -5.12 2.72 -1.66
C ILE A 98 -5.00 4.19 -1.25
N ILE A 99 -3.96 4.52 -0.49
CA ILE A 99 -3.64 5.86 -0.01
C ILE A 99 -2.33 6.27 -0.68
N ASP A 100 -2.36 7.28 -1.54
CA ASP A 100 -1.13 7.90 -2.05
C ASP A 100 -0.62 8.92 -1.02
N GLY A 101 0.47 8.57 -0.33
CA GLY A 101 1.12 9.43 0.66
C GLY A 101 2.29 10.24 0.09
N GLY A 102 2.57 10.13 -1.21
CA GLY A 102 3.63 10.89 -1.88
C GLY A 102 3.24 12.36 -2.10
N ASN A 103 4.22 13.17 -2.50
CA ASN A 103 4.02 14.55 -2.97
C ASN A 103 3.44 14.58 -4.40
N SER A 104 2.39 13.80 -4.68
CA SER A 104 1.66 13.89 -5.94
C SER A 104 0.87 15.19 -5.99
N GLU A 105 0.81 15.85 -7.16
CA GLU A 105 -0.06 17.03 -7.31
C GLU A 105 -1.53 16.62 -7.18
N TYR A 106 -2.34 17.45 -6.51
CA TYR A 106 -3.76 17.19 -6.26
C TYR A 106 -4.57 16.84 -7.54
N ARG A 107 -4.16 17.37 -8.70
CA ARG A 107 -4.79 17.09 -9.99
C ARG A 107 -4.62 15.64 -10.41
N ASP A 108 -3.45 15.05 -10.15
CA ASP A 108 -3.16 13.66 -10.48
C ASP A 108 -3.97 12.70 -9.62
N THR A 109 -4.22 13.04 -8.34
CA THR A 109 -5.03 12.23 -7.43
C THR A 109 -6.49 12.12 -7.87
N THR A 110 -7.08 13.23 -8.36
CA THR A 110 -8.48 13.27 -8.81
C THR A 110 -8.69 12.41 -10.07
N VAL A 111 -7.76 12.46 -11.02
CA VAL A 111 -7.81 11.61 -12.22
C VAL A 111 -7.71 10.13 -11.85
N LYS A 112 -6.83 9.77 -10.91
CA LYS A 112 -6.65 8.37 -10.46
C LYS A 112 -7.86 7.81 -9.74
N GLN A 113 -8.55 8.61 -8.92
CA GLN A 113 -9.81 8.22 -8.30
C GLN A 113 -10.85 7.83 -9.37
N ASN A 114 -10.96 8.62 -10.44
CA ASN A 114 -11.89 8.34 -11.54
C ASN A 114 -11.52 7.05 -12.29
N VAL A 115 -10.23 6.82 -12.59
CA VAL A 115 -9.78 5.58 -13.25
C VAL A 115 -10.04 4.34 -12.40
N LEU A 116 -9.80 4.41 -11.08
CA LEU A 116 -10.07 3.30 -10.17
C LEU A 116 -11.58 3.03 -10.05
N GLN A 117 -12.41 4.07 -10.03
CA GLN A 117 -13.87 3.91 -10.08
C GLN A 117 -14.33 3.31 -11.42
N MET A 118 -13.77 3.73 -12.55
CA MET A 118 -14.09 3.16 -13.88
C MET A 118 -13.67 1.69 -13.99
N HIS A 119 -12.52 1.31 -13.44
CA HIS A 119 -12.11 -0.10 -13.40
C HIS A 119 -13.05 -0.95 -12.53
N LYS A 120 -13.58 -0.40 -11.44
CA LYS A 120 -14.64 -1.04 -10.64
C LYS A 120 -15.97 -1.12 -11.39
N ALA A 121 -16.33 -0.09 -12.17
CA ALA A 121 -17.52 -0.07 -13.02
C ALA A 121 -17.40 -0.96 -14.28
N GLY A 122 -16.20 -1.39 -14.66
CA GLY A 122 -15.95 -2.29 -15.78
C GLY A 122 -16.44 -3.74 -15.59
N ARG A 123 -17.07 -4.07 -14.46
CA ARG A 123 -17.74 -5.37 -14.24
C ARG A 123 -19.26 -5.31 -14.11
N ASP A 124 -19.84 -4.12 -13.97
CA ASP A 124 -21.28 -3.89 -14.15
C ASP A 124 -21.47 -2.38 -14.39
N GLY A 125 -22.00 -2.03 -15.56
CA GLY A 125 -21.92 -0.69 -16.17
C GLY A 125 -22.77 0.39 -15.49
N SER A 126 -22.50 0.71 -14.24
CA SER A 126 -23.05 1.89 -13.57
C SER A 126 -21.98 2.66 -12.81
N LEU A 127 -21.56 3.78 -13.40
CA LEU A 127 -20.78 4.83 -12.73
C LEU A 127 -21.67 5.48 -11.65
N LEU A 128 -21.43 5.17 -10.38
CA LEU A 128 -21.91 5.97 -9.26
C LEU A 128 -20.78 6.89 -8.80
N SER A 129 -20.87 8.15 -9.21
CA SER A 129 -20.08 9.25 -8.67
C SER A 129 -20.57 9.58 -7.25
N PHE A 130 -19.67 9.50 -6.27
CA PHE A 130 -19.75 10.22 -5.00
C PHE A 130 -18.58 11.19 -4.94
#